data_AF-T4VE61-F1
#
_entry.id   AF-T4VE61-F1
#
_cell.length_a   1.000
_cell.length_b   1.000
_cell.length_c   1.000
_cell.angle_alpha   90.00
_cell.angle_beta   90.00
_cell.angle_gamma   90.00
#
_symmetry.space_group_name_H-M   'P 1'
#
loop_
_entity.id
_entity.type
_entity.pdbx_description
1 polymer ?
#
loop_
_entity_poly.entity_id
_entity_poly.type
_entity_poly.pdbx_seq_one_letter_code
_entity_poly.pdbx_strand_id
1 'polypeptide(L)'
;MKGTYKIGEQIEFKEDYNVKTFNGRELEVKKGDKAIVNSRGFIEYTSGKAKGIRQIVDGIKVEDYDHMNISKQILNRLISEYNLEEFMDCEEISIKSFLEEIEDVLCEIL
;
A
#
# COMPACT_ATOMS: atom_id res chain seq x y z
N MET A 1 -12.05 -12.49 -3.67
CA MET A 1 -11.07 -11.72 -4.44
C MET A 1 -10.15 -12.71 -5.14
N LYS A 2 -10.19 -12.79 -6.47
CA LYS A 2 -9.36 -13.70 -7.27
C LYS A 2 -8.93 -12.96 -8.52
N GLY A 3 -7.66 -13.06 -8.90
CA GLY A 3 -7.12 -12.33 -10.05
C GLY A 3 -5.62 -12.12 -9.97
N THR A 4 -5.10 -11.44 -10.98
CA THR A 4 -3.72 -10.97 -11.03
C THR A 4 -3.66 -9.55 -10.48
N TYR A 5 -2.70 -9.28 -9.60
CA TYR A 5 -2.47 -7.99 -8.94
C TYR A 5 -1.01 -7.61 -9.03
N LYS A 6 -0.72 -6.31 -8.96
CA LYS A 6 0.65 -5.80 -8.89
C LYS A 6 1.16 -5.71 -7.46
N ILE A 7 2.47 -5.88 -7.28
CA ILE A 7 3.11 -5.60 -6.00
C ILE A 7 2.95 -4.10 -5.70
N GLY A 8 2.50 -3.79 -4.49
CA GLY A 8 2.23 -2.43 -4.07
C GLY A 8 0.86 -1.90 -4.48
N GLU A 9 0.04 -2.67 -5.21
CA GLU A 9 -1.30 -2.24 -5.62
C GLU A 9 -2.20 -2.00 -4.42
N GLN A 10 -2.93 -0.88 -4.43
CA GLN A 10 -3.94 -0.59 -3.42
C GLN A 10 -5.30 -1.17 -3.84
N ILE A 11 -5.83 -2.03 -2.98
CA ILE A 11 -7.16 -2.63 -3.13
C ILE A 11 -8.14 -1.88 -2.25
N GLU A 12 -9.34 -1.63 -2.77
CA GLU A 12 -10.48 -1.13 -2.00
C GLU A 12 -11.58 -2.20 -1.94
N PHE A 13 -11.98 -2.60 -0.73
CA PHE A 13 -12.99 -3.63 -0.53
C PHE A 13 -14.39 -3.12 -0.89
N LYS A 14 -15.14 -3.93 -1.62
CA LYS A 14 -16.47 -3.56 -2.13
C LYS A 14 -17.62 -4.01 -1.24
N GLU A 15 -17.33 -4.83 -0.24
CA GLU A 15 -18.31 -5.43 0.67
C GLU A 15 -17.74 -5.49 2.09
N ASP A 16 -18.63 -5.54 3.08
CA ASP A 16 -18.29 -5.75 4.48
C ASP A 16 -18.01 -7.25 4.72
N TYR A 17 -16.98 -7.57 5.51
CA TYR A 17 -16.70 -8.94 5.94
C TYR A 17 -15.88 -8.97 7.23
N ASN A 18 -15.84 -10.12 7.90
CA ASN A 18 -15.03 -10.30 9.10
C ASN A 18 -13.73 -11.05 8.76
N VAL A 19 -12.64 -10.59 9.37
CA VAL A 19 -11.34 -11.27 9.33
C VAL A 19 -10.96 -11.74 10.70
N LYS A 20 -10.39 -12.93 10.77
CA LYS A 20 -9.89 -13.49 12.04
C LYS A 20 -8.38 -13.27 12.13
N THR A 21 -7.95 -12.60 13.18
CA THR A 21 -6.54 -12.40 13.48
C THR A 21 -5.91 -13.68 14.01
N PHE A 22 -4.57 -13.75 14.02
CA PHE A 22 -3.84 -14.90 14.55
C PHE A 22 -4.16 -15.22 16.03
N ASN A 23 -4.48 -14.19 16.83
CA ASN A 23 -4.92 -14.36 18.23
C ASN A 23 -6.42 -14.66 18.39
N GLY A 24 -7.12 -14.97 17.29
CA GLY A 24 -8.51 -15.43 17.30
C GLY A 24 -9.55 -14.32 17.45
N ARG A 25 -9.16 -13.04 17.45
CA ARG A 25 -10.11 -11.92 17.43
C ARG A 25 -10.72 -11.78 16.04
N GLU A 26 -12.00 -11.47 15.99
CA GLU A 26 -12.67 -11.09 14.76
C GLU A 26 -12.66 -9.57 14.64
N LEU A 27 -12.20 -9.08 13.50
CA LEU A 27 -12.22 -7.68 13.13
C LEU A 27 -13.11 -7.53 11.90
N GLU A 28 -13.93 -6.50 11.95
CA GLU A 28 -14.81 -6.12 10.85
C GLU A 28 -14.05 -5.24 9.86
N VAL A 29 -14.00 -5.68 8.60
CA VAL A 29 -13.56 -4.90 7.44
C VAL A 29 -14.81 -4.34 6.78
N LYS A 30 -14.83 -3.03 6.58
CA LYS A 30 -15.96 -2.33 5.95
C LYS A 30 -15.72 -2.12 4.46
N LYS A 31 -16.80 -2.03 3.69
CA LYS A 31 -16.77 -1.51 2.33
C LYS A 31 -16.08 -0.14 2.32
N GLY A 32 -15.16 0.02 1.39
CA GLY A 32 -14.30 1.21 1.28
C GLY A 32 -13.00 1.12 2.06
N ASP A 33 -12.82 0.13 2.94
CA ASP A 33 -11.51 -0.12 3.54
C ASP A 33 -10.50 -0.53 2.47
N LYS A 34 -9.23 -0.24 2.75
CA LYS A 34 -8.12 -0.39 1.83
C LYS A 34 -7.07 -1.36 2.34
N ALA A 35 -6.41 -2.02 1.41
CA ALA A 35 -5.25 -2.87 1.67
C ALA A 35 -4.23 -2.74 0.55
N ILE A 36 -3.02 -3.21 0.79
CA ILE A 36 -1.93 -3.22 -0.20
C ILE A 36 -1.44 -4.65 -0.41
N VAL A 37 -1.22 -5.03 -1.66
CA VAL A 37 -0.64 -6.33 -2.04
C VAL A 37 0.88 -6.29 -1.88
N ASN A 38 1.45 -7.27 -1.19
CA ASN A 38 2.90 -7.41 -1.09
C ASN A 38 3.46 -8.48 -2.02
N SER A 39 4.80 -8.54 -2.11
CA SER A 39 5.53 -9.48 -2.97
C SER A 39 5.33 -10.96 -2.65
N ARG A 40 4.70 -11.29 -1.51
CA ARG A 40 4.39 -12.66 -1.10
C ARG A 40 2.95 -13.07 -1.42
N GLY A 41 2.17 -12.20 -2.09
CA GLY A 41 0.75 -12.44 -2.34
C GLY A 41 -0.14 -12.29 -1.11
N PHE A 42 0.35 -11.62 -0.06
CA PHE A 42 -0.49 -11.23 1.07
C PHE A 42 -1.02 -9.83 0.85
N ILE A 43 -2.19 -9.57 1.43
CA ILE A 43 -2.69 -8.21 1.61
C ILE A 43 -2.34 -7.73 3.01
N GLU A 44 -1.98 -6.45 3.12
CA GLU A 44 -1.86 -5.74 4.39
C GLU A 44 -2.91 -4.63 4.42
N TYR A 45 -3.80 -4.66 5.41
CA TYR A 45 -4.84 -3.64 5.55
C TYR A 45 -4.22 -2.29 5.94
N THR A 46 -4.57 -1.22 5.22
CA THR A 46 -4.01 0.12 5.43
C THR A 46 -5.01 1.11 6.03
N SER A 47 -6.30 0.75 6.07
CA SER A 47 -7.35 1.51 6.73
C SER A 47 -8.25 0.63 7.61
N GLY A 48 -9.20 1.26 8.28
CA GLY A 48 -10.23 0.56 9.05
C GLY A 48 -9.72 -0.09 10.34
N LYS A 49 -10.57 -0.91 10.96
CA LYS A 49 -10.24 -1.62 12.20
C LYS A 49 -9.17 -2.70 12.02
N ALA A 50 -9.02 -3.20 10.79
CA ALA A 50 -8.05 -4.22 10.44
C ALA A 50 -6.66 -3.64 10.10
N LYS A 51 -6.45 -2.32 10.14
CA LYS A 51 -5.17 -1.68 9.77
C LYS A 51 -3.97 -2.35 10.45
N GLY A 52 -2.95 -2.70 9.65
CA GLY A 52 -1.72 -3.38 10.07
C GLY A 52 -1.83 -4.90 10.15
N ILE A 53 -3.02 -5.48 9.94
CA ILE A 53 -3.18 -6.93 9.84
C ILE A 53 -2.78 -7.40 8.43
N ARG A 54 -2.16 -8.58 8.36
CA ARG A 54 -1.85 -9.26 7.10
C ARG A 54 -2.70 -10.51 6.93
N GLN A 55 -3.16 -10.76 5.71
CA GLN A 55 -3.96 -11.93 5.38
C GLN A 55 -3.49 -12.57 4.06
N ILE A 56 -3.50 -13.90 4.04
CA ILE A 56 -3.38 -14.69 2.81
C ILE A 56 -4.76 -14.71 2.15
N VAL A 57 -4.82 -14.34 0.88
CA VAL A 57 -6.06 -14.41 0.09
C VAL A 57 -5.86 -15.43 -1.01
N ASP A 58 -6.64 -16.50 -0.96
CA ASP A 58 -6.57 -17.56 -1.95
C ASP A 58 -6.97 -17.06 -3.34
N GLY A 59 -6.17 -17.42 -4.34
CA GLY A 59 -6.43 -17.09 -5.74
C GLY A 59 -5.97 -15.69 -6.17
N ILE A 60 -5.13 -15.03 -5.35
CA ILE A 60 -4.30 -13.91 -5.81
C ILE A 60 -3.06 -14.46 -6.50
N LYS A 61 -2.85 -14.05 -7.75
CA LYS A 61 -1.56 -14.12 -8.42
C LYS A 61 -0.94 -12.73 -8.39
N VAL A 62 0.36 -12.64 -8.10
CA VAL A 62 1.06 -11.36 -8.11
C VAL A 62 1.99 -11.33 -9.32
N GLU A 63 1.83 -10.32 -10.16
CA GLU A 63 2.64 -10.07 -11.35
C GLU A 63 2.88 -8.57 -11.46
N ASP A 64 4.10 -8.19 -11.84
CA ASP A 64 4.47 -6.78 -12.06
C ASP A 64 4.38 -5.91 -10.78
N TYR A 65 4.72 -4.63 -10.92
CA TYR A 65 4.83 -3.67 -9.82
C TYR A 65 3.98 -2.42 -10.10
N ASP A 66 3.27 -1.94 -9.08
CA ASP A 66 2.60 -0.64 -9.11
C ASP A 66 3.59 0.43 -8.62
N HIS A 67 4.53 0.81 -9.49
CA HIS A 67 5.62 1.75 -9.16
C HIS A 67 5.11 3.06 -8.59
N MET A 68 4.05 3.64 -9.16
CA MET A 68 3.43 4.85 -8.65
C MET A 68 2.92 4.68 -7.21
N ASN A 69 2.20 3.59 -6.91
CA ASN A 69 1.68 3.40 -5.55
C ASN A 69 2.77 3.01 -4.54
N ILE A 70 3.83 2.31 -4.98
CA ILE A 70 5.03 2.09 -4.17
C ILE A 70 5.72 3.44 -3.86
N SER A 71 5.87 4.31 -4.86
CA SER A 71 6.49 5.64 -4.72
C SER A 71 5.75 6.49 -3.69
N LYS A 72 4.42 6.51 -3.73
CA LYS A 72 3.58 7.19 -2.73
C LYS A 72 3.81 6.64 -1.32
N GLN A 73 3.95 5.33 -1.17
CA GLN A 73 4.21 4.72 0.14
C GLN A 73 5.58 5.11 0.68
N ILE A 74 6.61 5.10 -0.17
CA ILE A 74 7.97 5.53 0.17
C ILE A 74 7.93 7.00 0.62
N LEU A 75 7.37 7.89 -0.20
CA LEU A 75 7.31 9.32 0.14
C LEU A 75 6.56 9.58 1.44
N ASN A 76 5.38 8.99 1.63
CA ASN A 76 4.61 9.14 2.86
C ASN A 76 5.40 8.69 4.10
N ARG A 77 6.18 7.61 3.98
CA ARG A 77 7.05 7.13 5.06
C ARG A 77 8.18 8.13 5.34
N LEU A 78 8.81 8.67 4.30
CA LEU A 78 9.88 9.66 4.44
C LEU A 78 9.38 10.96 5.08
N ILE A 79 8.23 11.46 4.64
CA ILE A 79 7.56 12.62 5.26
C ILE A 79 7.33 12.38 6.74
N SER A 80 6.74 11.24 7.09
CA SER A 80 6.37 10.92 8.47
C SER A 80 7.58 10.73 9.40
N GLU A 81 8.72 10.24 8.91
CA GLU A 81 9.87 9.88 9.75
C GLU A 81 10.95 10.97 9.78
N TYR A 82 11.06 11.79 8.73
CA TYR A 82 12.14 12.77 8.56
C TYR A 82 11.66 14.22 8.43
N ASN A 83 10.37 14.49 8.57
CA ASN A 83 9.78 15.81 8.35
C ASN A 83 10.14 16.37 6.96
N LEU A 84 10.12 15.49 5.95
CA LEU A 84 10.61 15.81 4.61
C LEU A 84 9.82 16.96 3.94
N GLU A 85 8.57 17.18 4.35
CA GLU A 85 7.75 18.31 3.86
C GLU A 85 8.45 19.66 4.07
N GLU A 86 9.02 19.93 5.24
CA GLU A 86 9.70 21.21 5.52
C GLU A 86 10.93 21.39 4.63
N PHE A 87 11.72 20.33 4.44
CA PHE A 87 12.88 20.36 3.55
C PHE A 87 12.46 20.62 2.09
N MET A 88 11.42 19.94 1.62
CA MET A 88 10.91 20.11 0.26
C MET A 88 10.38 21.52 0.03
N ASP A 89 9.71 22.11 1.02
CA ASP A 89 9.24 23.49 0.95
C ASP A 89 10.41 24.49 0.90
N CYS A 90 11.47 24.28 1.70
CA CYS A 90 12.66 25.14 1.68
C CYS A 90 13.42 25.09 0.35
N GLU A 91 13.49 23.92 -0.28
CA GLU A 91 14.20 23.70 -1.55
C GLU A 91 13.29 23.89 -2.78
N GLU A 92 12.04 24.35 -2.58
CA GLU A 92 11.02 24.53 -3.63
C GLU A 92 10.76 23.25 -4.47
N ILE A 93 10.90 22.07 -3.86
CA ILE A 93 10.69 20.77 -4.50
C ILE A 93 9.22 20.37 -4.39
N SER A 94 8.54 20.22 -5.53
CA SER A 94 7.16 19.77 -5.52
C SER A 94 7.03 18.28 -5.16
N ILE A 95 5.97 17.93 -4.41
CA ILE A 95 5.59 16.54 -4.13
C ILE A 95 5.51 15.72 -5.42
N LYS A 96 4.97 16.30 -6.50
CA LYS A 96 4.84 15.63 -7.78
C LYS A 96 6.21 15.26 -8.35
N SER A 97 7.14 16.21 -8.40
CA SER A 97 8.50 15.98 -8.93
C SER A 97 9.26 14.94 -8.12
N PHE A 98 9.12 14.97 -6.79
CA PHE A 98 9.75 13.97 -5.92
C PHE A 98 9.16 12.58 -6.13
N LEU A 99 7.84 12.48 -6.31
CA LEU A 99 7.18 11.21 -6.61
C LEU A 99 7.61 10.63 -7.96
N GLU A 100 7.70 11.47 -8.99
CA GLU A 100 8.16 11.07 -10.33
C GLU A 100 9.59 10.53 -10.28
N GLU A 101 10.51 11.19 -9.55
CA GLU A 101 11.88 10.71 -9.38
C GLU A 101 11.95 9.34 -8.69
N ILE A 102 11.16 9.11 -7.64
CA ILE A 102 11.09 7.78 -7.00
C ILE A 102 10.54 6.74 -7.98
N GLU A 103 9.49 7.08 -8.73
CA GLU A 103 8.86 6.16 -9.68
C GLU A 103 9.82 5.78 -10.80
N ASP A 104 10.54 6.75 -11.37
CA ASP A 104 11.52 6.53 -12.42
C ASP A 104 12.62 5.57 -11.95
N VAL A 105 13.18 5.79 -10.76
CA VAL A 105 14.18 4.87 -10.18
C VAL A 105 13.60 3.47 -9.98
N LEU A 106 12.34 3.34 -9.54
CA LEU A 106 11.72 2.03 -9.39
C LEU A 106 11.54 1.33 -10.73
N CYS A 107 11.14 2.06 -11.78
CA CYS A 107 10.98 1.52 -13.13
C CYS A 107 12.31 1.05 -13.74
N GLU A 108 13.44 1.64 -13.34
CA GLU A 108 14.77 1.22 -13.82
C GLU A 108 15.28 -0.07 -13.16
N ILE A 109 14.86 -0.35 -11.92
CA ILE A 109 15.46 -1.43 -11.11
C ILE A 109 14.55 -2.63 -10.84
N LEU A 110 13.24 -2.53 -11.08
CA LEU A 110 12.23 -3.58 -10.86
C LEU A 110 11.63 -4.05 -12.20
#